data_AF-A0A7C8IIK3-F1
#
_entry.id   AF-A0A7C8IIK3-F1
#
_cell.length_a   1.000
_cell.length_b   1.000
_cell.length_c   1.000
_cell.angle_alpha   90.00
_cell.angle_beta   90.00
_cell.angle_gamma   90.00
#
_symmetry.space_group_name_H-M   'P 1'
#
loop_
_entity.id
_entity.type
_entity.pdbx_description
1 polymer ?
#
loop_
_entity_poly.entity_id
_entity_poly.type
_entity_poly.pdbx_seq_one_letter_code
_entity_poly.pdbx_strand_id
1 'polypeptide(L)'
;MVFDTPHDLGLHMALHSNQQPGTSSRLVPSIGVIREVGKDELNAPLPGHFSTIWWRENKDVALRERPDHGYPWASPALSQAIYALLRGELLDSSRRESEGFPSRNTNSGGYAFLPLPQPRAGRRGKYAALVIDCEMVAIEDNVQDLVSVSVVDFLTGRVVLNSLVQPTGRVRDWRMRVTGVNPAVLRAAKQDPNQTVLAGWPEARARILALADAETVLIGHALPNDLKILRIAADRVADSVVLVAQAAFGRDVDRFPRRWGLKTACQELIGVEVQRKRAAHDPLEDALATRELLVWCLTHPEQLALWGREARRKYEIEAEERRERQRIEALKRAEEKKRLEEEAEAEAAKGMLVAVAM
;
A
#
# COMPACT_ATOMS: atom_id res chain seq x y z
N MET A 1 -31.72 25.61 -69.84
CA MET A 1 -32.37 26.55 -68.88
C MET A 1 -32.19 25.90 -67.51
N VAL A 2 -31.11 26.13 -66.74
CA VAL A 2 -30.72 27.33 -65.98
C VAL A 2 -31.77 27.70 -64.92
N PHE A 3 -31.51 27.17 -63.70
CA PHE A 3 -31.89 27.56 -62.32
C PHE A 3 -33.39 27.45 -61.91
N ASP A 4 -33.76 27.10 -60.68
CA ASP A 4 -33.06 27.31 -59.41
C ASP A 4 -33.45 26.33 -58.28
N THR A 5 -32.65 26.42 -57.21
CA THR A 5 -32.55 25.65 -55.96
C THR A 5 -33.67 25.88 -54.92
N PRO A 6 -33.76 25.03 -53.86
CA PRO A 6 -34.79 25.09 -52.83
C PRO A 6 -34.28 25.66 -51.49
N HIS A 7 -35.13 26.34 -50.73
CA HIS A 7 -35.75 25.81 -49.52
C HIS A 7 -36.48 26.90 -48.72
N ASP A 8 -37.72 26.55 -48.39
CA ASP A 8 -38.74 27.36 -47.76
C ASP A 8 -38.75 27.16 -46.23
N LEU A 9 -39.37 28.15 -45.58
CA LEU A 9 -39.82 28.34 -44.20
C LEU A 9 -40.00 27.09 -43.31
N GLY A 10 -39.93 27.12 -41.97
CA GLY A 10 -40.18 28.20 -41.01
C GLY A 10 -41.06 27.65 -39.85
N LEU A 11 -40.71 28.03 -38.62
CA LEU A 11 -41.50 28.08 -37.36
C LEU A 11 -42.56 26.98 -37.01
N HIS A 12 -42.50 26.40 -35.80
CA HIS A 12 -43.14 26.95 -34.58
C HIS A 12 -42.96 26.03 -33.34
N MET A 13 -42.97 26.68 -32.17
CA MET A 13 -42.92 26.18 -30.79
C MET A 13 -43.97 25.11 -30.39
N ALA A 14 -43.61 24.21 -29.46
CA ALA A 14 -44.38 23.91 -28.23
C ALA A 14 -43.68 22.94 -27.25
N LEU A 15 -43.46 23.41 -26.02
CA LEU A 15 -43.68 22.81 -24.69
C LEU A 15 -42.91 21.53 -24.20
N HIS A 16 -42.21 21.75 -23.07
CA HIS A 16 -41.95 20.88 -21.90
C HIS A 16 -41.57 19.38 -22.08
N SER A 17 -40.34 19.02 -21.69
CA SER A 17 -40.09 18.27 -20.43
C SER A 17 -38.60 17.92 -20.23
N ASN A 18 -38.21 17.96 -18.96
CA ASN A 18 -36.97 17.46 -18.37
C ASN A 18 -36.51 16.10 -18.94
N GLN A 19 -35.20 15.96 -19.21
CA GLN A 19 -34.35 14.91 -18.63
C GLN A 19 -32.91 15.01 -19.18
N GLN A 20 -31.94 15.24 -18.29
CA GLN A 20 -30.53 14.95 -18.54
C GLN A 20 -30.24 13.47 -18.20
N PRO A 21 -29.42 12.74 -18.97
CA PRO A 21 -28.93 11.44 -18.55
C PRO A 21 -27.57 11.56 -17.83
N GLY A 22 -27.64 11.50 -16.50
CA GLY A 22 -26.93 10.50 -15.68
C GLY A 22 -25.41 10.60 -15.53
N THR A 23 -24.93 11.50 -14.66
CA THR A 23 -23.67 11.31 -13.94
C THR A 23 -23.81 10.14 -12.96
N SER A 24 -23.04 9.07 -13.15
CA SER A 24 -22.95 7.96 -12.20
C SER A 24 -22.15 8.40 -10.97
N SER A 25 -22.83 9.05 -10.02
CA SER A 25 -22.31 9.26 -8.67
C SER A 25 -22.39 7.94 -7.91
N ARG A 26 -21.29 7.17 -7.87
CA ARG A 26 -21.15 6.09 -6.90
C ARG A 26 -20.99 6.68 -5.51
N LEU A 27 -21.89 6.24 -4.63
CA LEU A 27 -22.04 6.61 -3.23
C LEU A 27 -20.68 6.68 -2.50
N VAL A 28 -20.28 7.88 -2.11
CA VAL A 28 -19.42 8.07 -0.94
C VAL A 28 -20.14 7.38 0.23
N PRO A 29 -19.51 6.47 1.00
CA PRO A 29 -20.13 5.92 2.19
C PRO A 29 -20.58 7.09 3.06
N SER A 30 -21.89 7.21 3.26
CA SER A 30 -22.46 8.44 3.74
C SER A 30 -21.99 8.74 5.16
N ILE A 31 -21.70 10.01 5.40
CA ILE A 31 -21.58 10.69 6.69
C ILE A 31 -22.63 10.27 7.74
N GLY A 32 -23.70 9.56 7.35
CA GLY A 32 -24.71 8.98 8.24
C GLY A 32 -24.17 7.93 9.23
N VAL A 33 -23.17 7.11 8.86
CA VAL A 33 -22.61 6.09 9.79
C VAL A 33 -21.85 6.74 10.96
N ILE A 34 -21.26 7.90 10.71
CA ILE A 34 -20.55 8.73 11.71
C ILE A 34 -21.55 9.46 12.64
N ARG A 35 -22.85 9.52 12.31
CA ARG A 35 -23.86 10.20 13.12
C ARG A 35 -24.49 9.30 14.20
N GLU A 36 -24.49 7.97 14.02
CA GLU A 36 -25.03 7.02 15.02
C GLU A 36 -24.04 6.69 16.14
N VAL A 37 -22.74 6.69 15.84
CA VAL A 37 -21.68 6.65 16.85
C VAL A 37 -21.35 8.09 17.20
N GLY A 38 -21.65 8.55 18.42
CA GLY A 38 -21.54 9.96 18.79
C GLY A 38 -20.21 10.57 18.32
N LYS A 39 -20.26 11.76 17.71
CA LYS A 39 -19.06 12.50 17.26
C LYS A 39 -17.99 12.59 18.36
N ASP A 40 -18.38 12.51 19.61
CA ASP A 40 -17.49 12.55 20.77
C ASP A 40 -16.67 11.26 20.97
N GLU A 41 -17.16 10.07 20.57
CA GLU A 41 -16.35 8.82 20.59
C GLU A 41 -15.34 8.77 19.44
N LEU A 42 -15.71 9.32 18.27
CA LEU A 42 -14.85 9.39 17.09
C LEU A 42 -13.79 10.51 17.19
N ASN A 43 -14.11 11.62 17.86
CA ASN A 43 -13.22 12.75 18.10
C ASN A 43 -12.58 12.75 19.50
N ALA A 44 -12.87 11.75 20.35
CA ALA A 44 -12.15 11.60 21.61
C ALA A 44 -10.65 11.51 21.28
N PRO A 45 -9.77 12.31 21.93
CA PRO A 45 -8.35 12.16 21.74
C PRO A 45 -7.99 10.72 22.08
N LEU A 46 -7.58 9.95 21.07
CA LEU A 46 -7.08 8.60 21.23
C LEU A 46 -5.98 8.68 22.31
N PRO A 47 -6.23 8.17 23.53
CA PRO A 47 -5.49 8.63 24.70
C PRO A 47 -4.04 8.18 24.58
N GLY A 48 -3.11 9.13 24.47
CA GLY A 48 -1.70 9.07 24.90
C GLY A 48 -0.80 7.91 24.48
N HIS A 49 -1.25 6.93 23.71
CA HIS A 49 -0.55 5.66 23.48
C HIS A 49 0.03 5.50 22.06
N PHE A 50 0.12 6.57 21.29
CA PHE A 50 0.81 6.59 19.99
C PHE A 50 2.34 6.56 20.09
N SER A 51 2.88 6.26 21.29
CA SER A 51 4.31 6.07 21.46
C SER A 51 4.67 4.62 21.16
N THR A 52 5.43 4.40 20.09
CA THR A 52 6.02 3.09 19.80
C THR A 52 7.06 2.63 20.83
N ILE A 53 7.44 3.53 21.74
CA ILE A 53 8.35 3.26 22.87
C ILE A 53 7.77 2.16 23.77
N TRP A 54 6.47 2.21 24.06
CA TRP A 54 5.82 1.22 24.92
C TRP A 54 5.83 -0.19 24.30
N TRP A 55 5.69 -0.30 22.98
CA TRP A 55 5.77 -1.57 22.23
C TRP A 55 7.20 -2.15 22.19
N ARG A 56 8.23 -1.29 22.19
CA ARG A 56 9.62 -1.68 21.97
C ARG A 56 10.43 -1.95 23.24
N GLU A 57 10.14 -1.25 24.33
CA GLU A 57 10.99 -1.26 25.55
C GLU A 57 10.65 -2.37 26.55
N ASN A 58 9.58 -3.15 26.31
CA ASN A 58 9.05 -4.08 27.31
C ASN A 58 8.77 -5.48 26.71
N LYS A 59 9.84 -6.18 26.27
CA LYS A 59 9.75 -7.53 25.68
C LYS A 59 9.05 -8.56 26.59
N ASP A 60 9.18 -8.41 27.92
CA ASP A 60 8.57 -9.31 28.91
C ASP A 60 7.13 -8.94 29.31
N VAL A 61 6.70 -7.69 29.07
CA VAL A 61 5.33 -7.20 29.36
C VAL A 61 4.42 -7.31 28.12
N ALA A 62 4.98 -7.14 26.92
CA ALA A 62 4.26 -7.35 25.64
C ALA A 62 3.71 -8.79 25.44
N LEU A 63 4.24 -9.75 26.21
CA LEU A 63 3.81 -11.14 26.26
C LEU A 63 2.92 -11.48 27.46
N ARG A 64 2.94 -10.71 28.55
CA ARG A 64 2.31 -11.09 29.84
C ARG A 64 1.04 -10.33 30.20
N GLU A 65 0.80 -9.17 29.60
CA GLU A 65 -0.44 -8.41 29.83
C GLU A 65 -1.07 -8.04 28.50
N ARG A 66 -1.68 -9.04 27.83
CA ARG A 66 -2.66 -8.76 26.77
C ARG A 66 -4.04 -8.77 27.41
N PRO A 67 -4.74 -7.63 27.52
CA PRO A 67 -6.15 -7.65 27.89
C PRO A 67 -6.88 -8.52 26.87
N ASP A 68 -7.70 -9.46 27.33
CA ASP A 68 -8.48 -10.36 26.47
C ASP A 68 -9.68 -9.66 25.80
N HIS A 69 -9.55 -8.35 25.60
CA HIS A 69 -10.53 -7.49 24.98
C HIS A 69 -9.79 -6.67 23.94
N GLY A 70 -10.29 -6.67 22.70
CA GLY A 70 -9.86 -5.70 21.69
C GLY A 70 -9.87 -4.31 22.29
N TYR A 71 -9.00 -3.41 21.79
CA TYR A 71 -8.80 -2.04 22.32
C TYR A 71 -9.89 -1.63 23.32
N PRO A 72 -9.60 -1.57 24.64
CA PRO A 72 -10.60 -1.34 25.70
C PRO A 72 -11.50 -0.11 25.51
N TRP A 73 -11.19 0.75 24.53
CA TRP A 73 -11.92 1.98 24.19
C TRP A 73 -12.91 1.83 23.04
N ALA A 74 -12.84 0.80 22.19
CA ALA A 74 -13.72 0.72 21.01
C ALA A 74 -14.99 -0.08 21.33
N SER A 75 -16.12 0.62 21.41
CA SER A 75 -17.44 -0.02 21.55
C SER A 75 -17.72 -0.95 20.36
N PRO A 76 -18.58 -1.99 20.52
CA PRO A 76 -19.02 -2.81 19.39
C PRO A 76 -19.59 -1.99 18.23
N ALA A 77 -20.27 -0.88 18.53
CA ALA A 77 -20.80 0.05 17.53
C ALA A 77 -19.68 0.75 16.77
N LEU A 78 -18.66 1.28 17.46
CA LEU A 78 -17.50 1.90 16.82
C LEU A 78 -16.72 0.89 15.94
N SER A 79 -16.53 -0.34 16.43
CA SER A 79 -15.90 -1.41 15.66
C SER A 79 -16.68 -1.73 14.37
N GLN A 80 -18.01 -1.79 14.45
CA GLN A 80 -18.87 -1.98 13.28
C GLN A 80 -18.79 -0.81 12.30
N ALA A 81 -18.77 0.43 12.80
CA ALA A 81 -18.65 1.63 11.98
C ALA A 81 -17.30 1.67 11.23
N ILE A 82 -16.18 1.41 11.92
CA ILE A 82 -14.85 1.32 11.32
C ILE A 82 -14.81 0.20 10.26
N TYR A 83 -15.39 -0.97 10.56
CA TYR A 83 -15.47 -2.05 9.59
C TYR A 83 -16.31 -1.66 8.36
N ALA A 84 -17.42 -0.94 8.54
CA ALA A 84 -18.24 -0.46 7.44
C ALA A 84 -17.47 0.53 6.55
N LEU A 85 -16.68 1.43 7.13
CA LEU A 85 -15.80 2.36 6.41
C LEU A 85 -14.71 1.60 5.65
N LEU A 86 -14.03 0.63 6.29
CA LEU A 86 -13.03 -0.22 5.64
C LEU A 86 -13.59 -0.92 4.40
N ARG A 87 -14.83 -1.43 4.46
CA ARG A 87 -15.46 -2.07 3.29
C ARG A 87 -15.66 -1.11 2.11
N GLY A 88 -15.76 0.19 2.38
CA GLY A 88 -15.81 1.23 1.35
C GLY A 88 -14.47 1.46 0.66
N GLU A 89 -13.36 1.00 1.24
CA GLU A 89 -12.00 1.14 0.72
C GLU A 89 -11.45 -0.14 0.07
N LEU A 90 -12.30 -1.15 -0.15
CA LEU A 90 -11.87 -2.37 -0.84
C LEU A 90 -11.50 -2.07 -2.28
N LEU A 91 -10.36 -2.60 -2.71
CA LEU A 91 -9.90 -2.43 -4.09
C LEU A 91 -10.73 -3.29 -5.02
N ASP A 92 -11.31 -2.68 -6.05
CA ASP A 92 -11.95 -3.41 -7.15
C ASP A 92 -10.93 -4.18 -7.98
N SER A 93 -11.42 -5.07 -8.85
CA SER A 93 -10.57 -5.95 -9.65
C SER A 93 -9.58 -5.20 -10.55
N SER A 94 -10.00 -4.07 -11.14
CA SER A 94 -9.13 -3.27 -12.01
C SER A 94 -8.00 -2.64 -11.22
N ARG A 95 -8.33 -2.10 -10.05
CA ARG A 95 -7.36 -1.50 -9.14
C ARG A 95 -6.39 -2.53 -8.54
N ARG A 96 -6.88 -3.73 -8.22
CA ARG A 96 -6.02 -4.85 -7.79
C ARG A 96 -5.01 -5.22 -8.87
N GLU A 97 -5.46 -5.31 -10.12
CA GLU A 97 -4.58 -5.63 -11.25
C GLU A 97 -3.52 -4.55 -11.47
N SER A 98 -3.89 -3.27 -11.48
CA SER A 98 -2.95 -2.16 -11.70
C SER A 98 -1.91 -2.01 -10.57
N GLU A 99 -2.27 -2.37 -9.34
CA GLU A 99 -1.34 -2.42 -8.21
C GLU A 99 -0.60 -3.75 -8.08
N GLY A 100 -0.82 -4.68 -9.03
CA GLY A 100 -0.07 -5.92 -9.13
C GLY A 100 -0.37 -6.93 -8.03
N PHE A 101 -1.60 -6.93 -7.51
CA PHE A 101 -2.08 -7.98 -6.62
C PHE A 101 -2.10 -9.34 -7.34
N PRO A 102 -1.71 -10.42 -6.66
CA PRO A 102 -1.80 -11.75 -7.25
C PRO A 102 -3.26 -12.17 -7.45
N SER A 103 -3.52 -12.82 -8.59
CA SER A 103 -4.77 -13.49 -8.92
C SER A 103 -4.53 -14.99 -9.07
N ARG A 104 -5.62 -15.76 -9.18
CA ARG A 104 -5.55 -17.23 -9.40
C ARG A 104 -4.79 -17.61 -10.67
N ASN A 105 -4.75 -16.69 -11.64
CA ASN A 105 -4.12 -16.90 -12.94
C ASN A 105 -2.71 -16.29 -13.03
N THR A 106 -2.20 -15.69 -11.94
CA THR A 106 -0.85 -15.13 -11.93
C THR A 106 0.17 -16.24 -12.17
N ASN A 107 0.92 -16.13 -13.26
CA ASN A 107 1.92 -17.11 -13.66
C ASN A 107 3.22 -16.87 -12.89
N SER A 108 3.56 -17.77 -11.94
CA SER A 108 4.77 -17.67 -11.12
C SER A 108 5.63 -18.93 -11.18
N GLY A 109 6.12 -19.29 -12.38
CA GLY A 109 7.18 -20.28 -12.53
C GLY A 109 6.87 -21.65 -11.90
N GLY A 110 5.63 -22.13 -12.00
CA GLY A 110 5.23 -23.45 -11.50
C GLY A 110 4.54 -23.48 -10.13
N TYR A 111 4.36 -22.34 -9.46
CA TYR A 111 3.63 -22.28 -8.19
C TYR A 111 2.25 -21.65 -8.34
N ALA A 112 1.23 -22.29 -7.76
CA ALA A 112 -0.15 -21.81 -7.80
C ALA A 112 -0.46 -20.86 -6.63
N PHE A 113 -1.14 -19.76 -6.96
CA PHE A 113 -1.78 -18.86 -5.99
C PHE A 113 -3.10 -19.45 -5.52
N LEU A 114 -3.26 -19.56 -4.20
CA LEU A 114 -4.47 -20.12 -3.62
C LEU A 114 -5.45 -19.02 -3.22
N PRO A 115 -6.74 -19.11 -3.58
CA PRO A 115 -7.74 -18.23 -3.02
C PRO A 115 -7.95 -18.51 -1.53
N LEU A 116 -8.49 -17.52 -0.81
CA LEU A 116 -9.04 -17.76 0.53
C LEU A 116 -10.16 -18.81 0.47
N PRO A 117 -10.28 -19.70 1.48
CA PRO A 117 -11.31 -20.74 1.48
C PRO A 117 -12.70 -20.12 1.52
N GLN A 118 -13.66 -20.75 0.83
CA GLN A 118 -15.05 -20.31 0.90
C GLN A 118 -15.62 -20.50 2.32
N PRO A 119 -16.48 -19.58 2.80
CA PRO A 119 -17.16 -19.77 4.08
C PRO A 119 -17.93 -21.09 4.08
N ARG A 120 -17.76 -21.90 5.12
CA ARG A 120 -18.55 -23.13 5.28
C ARG A 120 -19.88 -22.76 5.92
N ALA A 121 -20.98 -23.39 5.50
CA ALA A 121 -22.29 -23.18 6.12
C ALA A 121 -22.19 -23.35 7.65
N GLY A 122 -22.52 -22.30 8.41
CA GLY A 122 -22.44 -22.29 9.88
C GLY A 122 -21.04 -22.02 10.49
N ARG A 123 -19.98 -21.85 9.68
CA ARG A 123 -18.62 -21.51 10.14
C ARG A 123 -18.03 -20.42 9.24
N ARG A 124 -18.16 -19.18 9.70
CA ARG A 124 -17.44 -18.02 9.15
C ARG A 124 -15.96 -18.09 9.55
N GLY A 125 -15.10 -17.44 8.78
CA GLY A 125 -13.71 -17.17 9.12
C GLY A 125 -13.59 -16.55 10.50
N LYS A 126 -12.46 -16.80 11.16
CA LYS A 126 -12.29 -16.41 12.58
C LYS A 126 -12.22 -14.89 12.76
N TYR A 127 -11.84 -14.16 11.72
CA TYR A 127 -11.64 -12.72 11.75
C TYR A 127 -12.32 -12.04 10.56
N ALA A 128 -12.89 -10.86 10.77
CA ALA A 128 -13.50 -10.07 9.71
C ALA A 128 -12.45 -9.33 8.84
N ALA A 129 -11.33 -8.93 9.45
CA ALA A 129 -10.26 -8.21 8.79
C ALA A 129 -8.91 -8.51 9.46
N LEU A 130 -7.88 -8.76 8.64
CA LEU A 130 -6.53 -9.11 9.09
C LEU A 130 -5.49 -8.21 8.42
N VAL A 131 -4.60 -7.62 9.20
CA VAL A 131 -3.42 -6.90 8.71
C VAL A 131 -2.24 -7.85 8.66
N ILE A 132 -1.55 -7.91 7.53
CA ILE A 132 -0.44 -8.82 7.27
C ILE A 132 0.78 -7.98 6.90
N ASP A 133 1.93 -8.35 7.46
CA ASP A 133 3.23 -7.86 7.06
C ASP A 133 4.25 -9.02 7.10
N CYS A 134 5.16 -9.04 6.15
CA CYS A 134 6.16 -10.08 5.98
C CYS A 134 7.56 -9.51 5.76
N GLU A 135 8.55 -10.17 6.34
CA GLU A 135 9.95 -9.96 6.01
C GLU A 135 10.43 -11.02 5.02
N MET A 136 11.14 -10.58 3.97
CA MET A 136 11.61 -11.45 2.91
C MET A 136 13.13 -11.41 2.75
N VAL A 137 13.72 -12.56 2.47
CA VAL A 137 15.14 -12.77 2.13
C VAL A 137 15.29 -13.06 0.64
N ALA A 138 16.51 -12.97 0.11
CA ALA A 138 16.83 -13.45 -1.23
C ALA A 138 17.48 -14.84 -1.18
N ILE A 139 16.90 -15.78 -1.91
CA ILE A 139 17.46 -17.12 -2.15
C ILE A 139 18.20 -17.16 -3.50
N GLU A 140 18.63 -18.33 -3.93
CA GLU A 140 19.23 -18.54 -5.26
C GLU A 140 18.34 -18.03 -6.41
N ASP A 141 18.97 -17.72 -7.55
CA ASP A 141 18.34 -17.14 -8.73
C ASP A 141 17.61 -15.80 -8.50
N ASN A 142 18.02 -15.05 -7.46
CA ASN A 142 17.42 -13.78 -7.04
C ASN A 142 15.92 -13.89 -6.71
N VAL A 143 15.44 -15.08 -6.38
CA VAL A 143 14.07 -15.32 -5.94
C VAL A 143 13.91 -14.86 -4.48
N GLN A 144 12.76 -14.31 -4.12
CA GLN A 144 12.46 -13.96 -2.73
C GLN A 144 11.87 -15.15 -1.97
N ASP A 145 12.17 -15.24 -0.68
CA ASP A 145 11.58 -16.21 0.23
C ASP A 145 11.20 -15.56 1.57
N LEU A 146 10.28 -16.18 2.31
CA LEU A 146 9.75 -15.66 3.57
C LEU A 146 10.67 -15.99 4.75
N VAL A 147 10.92 -15.01 5.63
CA VAL A 147 11.70 -15.23 6.87
C VAL A 147 10.96 -14.81 8.14
N SER A 148 9.96 -13.95 8.06
CA SER A 148 9.08 -13.63 9.18
C SER A 148 7.73 -13.16 8.69
N VAL A 149 6.68 -13.41 9.48
CA VAL A 149 5.31 -13.00 9.19
C VAL A 149 4.61 -12.57 10.47
N SER A 150 3.89 -11.46 10.38
CA SER A 150 3.00 -10.96 11.41
C SER A 150 1.59 -10.79 10.85
N VAL A 151 0.60 -11.18 11.66
CA VAL A 151 -0.82 -11.04 11.37
C VAL A 151 -1.52 -10.48 12.58
N VAL A 152 -2.23 -9.38 12.40
CA VAL A 152 -2.96 -8.67 13.45
C VAL A 152 -4.43 -8.59 13.07
N ASP A 153 -5.32 -8.79 14.04
CA ASP A 153 -6.74 -8.50 13.86
C ASP A 153 -6.93 -6.98 13.75
N PHE A 154 -7.43 -6.53 12.60
CA PHE A 154 -7.58 -5.11 12.31
C PHE A 154 -8.53 -4.41 13.30
N LEU A 155 -9.60 -5.06 13.74
CA LEU A 155 -10.58 -4.41 14.60
C LEU A 155 -10.07 -4.33 16.04
N THR A 156 -9.51 -5.42 16.55
CA THR A 156 -9.13 -5.53 17.97
C THR A 156 -7.69 -5.17 18.28
N GLY A 157 -6.79 -5.16 17.29
CA GLY A 157 -5.33 -5.04 17.47
C GLY A 157 -4.67 -6.29 18.02
N ARG A 158 -5.42 -7.37 18.22
CA ARG A 158 -4.89 -8.61 18.78
C ARG A 158 -3.89 -9.21 17.77
N VAL A 159 -2.68 -9.50 18.23
CA VAL A 159 -1.72 -10.27 17.45
C VAL A 159 -2.21 -11.71 17.31
N VAL A 160 -2.46 -12.11 16.07
CA VAL A 160 -3.02 -13.42 15.71
C VAL A 160 -1.91 -14.42 15.37
N LEU A 161 -0.90 -13.97 14.64
CA LEU A 161 0.30 -14.72 14.28
C LEU A 161 1.49 -13.76 14.35
N ASN A 162 2.58 -14.17 14.96
CA ASN A 162 3.86 -13.48 14.88
C ASN A 162 4.92 -14.57 14.95
N SER A 163 5.60 -14.85 13.85
CA SER A 163 6.49 -16.00 13.78
C SER A 163 7.64 -15.77 12.82
N LEU A 164 8.80 -16.33 13.19
CA LEU A 164 9.87 -16.57 12.25
C LEU A 164 9.50 -17.74 11.34
N VAL A 165 10.01 -17.67 10.12
CA VAL A 165 9.79 -18.66 9.08
C VAL A 165 11.15 -19.14 8.61
N GLN A 166 11.32 -20.45 8.53
CA GLN A 166 12.48 -21.06 7.90
C GLN A 166 12.35 -20.91 6.38
N PRO A 167 13.24 -20.15 5.69
CA PRO A 167 13.20 -20.08 4.23
C PRO A 167 13.30 -21.47 3.60
N THR A 168 12.52 -21.68 2.53
CA THR A 168 12.44 -22.94 1.78
C THR A 168 13.64 -23.17 0.87
N GLY A 169 14.25 -22.08 0.35
CA GLY A 169 15.46 -22.12 -0.47
C GLY A 169 16.75 -21.82 0.29
N ARG A 170 17.88 -22.03 -0.39
CA ARG A 170 19.19 -21.60 0.11
C ARG A 170 19.31 -20.08 0.06
N VAL A 171 19.36 -19.45 1.23
CA VAL A 171 19.47 -17.99 1.35
C VAL A 171 20.84 -17.51 0.87
N ARG A 172 20.84 -16.55 -0.06
CA ARG A 172 22.04 -15.86 -0.57
C ARG A 172 22.23 -14.50 0.11
N ASP A 173 21.14 -13.79 0.37
CA ASP A 173 21.14 -12.53 1.11
C ASP A 173 20.01 -12.49 2.13
N TRP A 174 20.40 -12.39 3.40
CA TRP A 174 19.49 -12.29 4.55
C TRP A 174 18.86 -10.92 4.70
N ARG A 175 19.38 -9.90 4.00
CA ARG A 175 18.93 -8.51 4.10
C ARG A 175 18.87 -8.03 5.54
N MET A 176 19.88 -8.38 6.35
CA MET A 176 19.86 -8.19 7.82
C MET A 176 19.59 -6.76 8.29
N ARG A 177 19.91 -5.75 7.46
CA ARG A 177 19.62 -4.34 7.77
C ARG A 177 18.12 -4.02 7.73
N VAL A 178 17.35 -4.82 6.99
CA VAL A 178 15.89 -4.74 6.86
C VAL A 178 15.26 -5.79 7.76
N THR A 179 15.57 -7.07 7.57
CA THR A 179 14.84 -8.16 8.25
C THR A 179 15.22 -8.36 9.71
N GLY A 180 16.44 -7.95 10.11
CA GLY A 180 16.99 -8.27 11.43
C GLY A 180 17.27 -9.76 11.68
N VAL A 181 17.01 -10.64 10.70
CA VAL A 181 17.16 -12.09 10.83
C VAL A 181 18.44 -12.56 10.15
N ASN A 182 19.14 -13.46 10.83
CA ASN A 182 20.30 -14.17 10.28
C ASN A 182 20.24 -15.66 10.69
N PRO A 183 21.15 -16.52 10.18
CA PRO A 183 21.14 -17.95 10.53
C PRO A 183 21.25 -18.24 12.02
N ALA A 184 21.95 -17.40 12.80
CA ALA A 184 22.08 -17.59 14.24
C ALA A 184 20.77 -17.28 14.98
N VAL A 185 20.06 -16.23 14.58
CA VAL A 185 18.72 -15.89 15.11
C VAL A 185 17.74 -17.05 14.87
N LEU A 186 17.67 -17.58 13.64
CA LEU A 186 16.79 -18.72 13.35
C LEU A 186 17.18 -19.98 14.13
N ARG A 187 18.48 -20.27 14.31
CA ARG A 187 18.92 -21.42 15.11
C ARG A 187 18.54 -21.25 16.58
N ALA A 188 18.75 -20.07 17.15
CA ALA A 188 18.35 -19.77 18.53
C ALA A 188 16.83 -19.90 18.71
N ALA A 189 16.04 -19.36 17.79
CA ALA A 189 14.58 -19.47 17.83
C ALA A 189 14.08 -20.92 17.76
N LYS A 190 14.75 -21.79 17.00
CA LYS A 190 14.43 -23.24 16.95
C LYS A 190 14.80 -23.99 18.24
N GLN A 191 15.74 -23.46 19.02
CA GLN A 191 16.19 -24.07 20.27
C GLN A 191 15.38 -23.56 21.48
N ASP A 192 14.68 -22.44 21.34
CA ASP A 192 13.79 -21.91 22.37
C ASP A 192 12.48 -22.72 22.41
N PRO A 193 12.18 -23.46 23.49
CA PRO A 193 10.95 -24.25 23.58
C PRO A 193 9.67 -23.40 23.60
N ASN A 194 9.78 -22.09 23.81
CA ASN A 194 8.64 -21.17 23.82
C ASN A 194 8.38 -20.52 22.45
N GLN A 195 9.19 -20.84 21.44
CA GLN A 195 9.04 -20.28 20.09
C GLN A 195 8.75 -21.38 19.08
N THR A 196 7.89 -21.06 18.11
CA THR A 196 7.64 -21.92 16.95
C THR A 196 8.16 -21.22 15.70
N VAL A 197 9.09 -21.86 15.01
CA VAL A 197 9.54 -21.44 13.68
C VAL A 197 8.75 -22.22 12.63
N LEU A 198 8.04 -21.51 11.75
CA LEU A 198 7.23 -22.14 10.71
C LEU A 198 8.12 -22.73 9.60
N ALA A 199 7.72 -23.87 9.06
CA ALA A 199 8.39 -24.58 7.98
C ALA A 199 8.06 -23.96 6.61
N GLY A 200 8.63 -22.78 6.36
CA GLY A 200 8.51 -22.07 5.08
C GLY A 200 7.19 -21.33 4.87
N TRP A 201 7.13 -20.61 3.76
CA TRP A 201 5.92 -19.94 3.31
C TRP A 201 4.71 -20.90 3.14
N PRO A 202 4.82 -22.22 2.84
CA PRO A 202 3.65 -23.09 2.77
C PRO A 202 2.93 -23.23 4.12
N GLU A 203 3.68 -23.39 5.21
CA GLU A 203 3.09 -23.47 6.54
C GLU A 203 2.51 -22.11 6.95
N ALA A 204 3.23 -21.01 6.72
CA ALA A 204 2.72 -19.66 6.97
C ALA A 204 1.39 -19.40 6.24
N ARG A 205 1.32 -19.74 4.94
CA ARG A 205 0.08 -19.69 4.16
C ARG A 205 -1.01 -20.55 4.80
N ALA A 206 -0.71 -21.80 5.16
CA ALA A 206 -1.71 -22.68 5.77
C ALA A 206 -2.27 -22.13 7.09
N ARG A 207 -1.43 -21.50 7.93
CA ARG A 207 -1.86 -20.80 9.14
C ARG A 207 -2.81 -19.66 8.81
N ILE A 208 -2.47 -18.82 7.83
CA ILE A 208 -3.32 -17.68 7.42
C ILE A 208 -4.66 -18.18 6.83
N LEU A 209 -4.64 -19.18 5.96
CA LEU A 209 -5.86 -19.77 5.37
C LEU A 209 -6.75 -20.48 6.41
N ALA A 210 -6.21 -20.86 7.58
CA ALA A 210 -7.01 -21.38 8.68
C ALA A 210 -7.69 -20.27 9.52
N LEU A 211 -7.23 -19.03 9.40
CA LEU A 211 -7.73 -17.86 10.14
C LEU A 211 -8.73 -17.05 9.30
N ALA A 212 -8.56 -17.05 7.97
CA ALA A 212 -9.31 -16.24 7.02
C ALA A 212 -10.15 -17.10 6.06
N ASP A 213 -11.25 -16.53 5.59
CA ASP A 213 -12.09 -17.05 4.51
C ASP A 213 -12.30 -15.99 3.42
N ALA A 214 -13.05 -16.33 2.37
CA ALA A 214 -13.31 -15.42 1.25
C ALA A 214 -14.04 -14.11 1.63
N GLU A 215 -14.61 -14.02 2.84
CA GLU A 215 -15.23 -12.80 3.37
C GLU A 215 -14.28 -11.95 4.22
N THR A 216 -13.14 -12.50 4.62
CA THR A 216 -12.11 -11.81 5.41
C THR A 216 -11.40 -10.78 4.54
N VAL A 217 -11.33 -9.53 5.03
CA VAL A 217 -10.55 -8.47 4.38
C VAL A 217 -9.08 -8.60 4.74
N LEU A 218 -8.20 -8.72 3.75
CA LEU A 218 -6.74 -8.68 3.97
C LEU A 218 -6.21 -7.27 3.78
N ILE A 219 -5.34 -6.84 4.69
CA ILE A 219 -4.87 -5.46 4.80
C ILE A 219 -3.35 -5.45 4.89
N GLY A 220 -2.69 -4.47 4.29
CA GLY A 220 -1.24 -4.29 4.40
C GLY A 220 -0.77 -2.93 3.89
N HIS A 221 0.55 -2.76 3.87
CA HIS A 221 1.22 -1.61 3.29
C HIS A 221 2.10 -2.07 2.13
N ALA A 222 1.66 -1.85 0.89
CA ALA A 222 2.18 -2.57 -0.27
C ALA A 222 1.99 -4.09 -0.17
N LEU A 223 0.78 -4.48 0.28
CA LEU A 223 0.28 -5.83 0.48
C LEU A 223 0.48 -6.80 -0.71
N PRO A 224 0.52 -6.36 -1.99
CA PRO A 224 0.85 -7.26 -3.09
C PRO A 224 2.16 -8.03 -2.89
N ASN A 225 3.14 -7.46 -2.19
CA ASN A 225 4.42 -8.12 -1.94
C ASN A 225 4.26 -9.31 -0.97
N ASP A 226 3.53 -9.11 0.12
CA ASP A 226 3.25 -10.13 1.12
C ASP A 226 2.41 -11.27 0.54
N LEU A 227 1.36 -10.92 -0.22
CA LEU A 227 0.50 -11.92 -0.84
C LEU A 227 1.23 -12.70 -1.95
N LYS A 228 2.22 -12.09 -2.64
CA LYS A 228 3.10 -12.78 -3.59
C LYS A 228 3.96 -13.82 -2.90
N ILE A 229 4.63 -13.47 -1.80
CA ILE A 229 5.49 -14.43 -1.09
C ILE A 229 4.67 -15.54 -0.42
N LEU A 230 3.50 -15.20 0.11
CA LEU A 230 2.57 -16.16 0.72
C LEU A 230 1.80 -16.98 -0.32
N ARG A 231 1.78 -16.55 -1.59
CA ARG A 231 1.05 -17.18 -2.70
C ARG A 231 -0.44 -17.29 -2.41
N ILE A 232 -1.02 -16.19 -1.94
CA ILE A 232 -2.43 -16.04 -1.63
C ILE A 232 -3.03 -15.08 -2.66
N ALA A 233 -4.13 -15.48 -3.31
CA ALA A 233 -4.96 -14.60 -4.14
C ALA A 233 -6.20 -14.19 -3.33
N ALA A 234 -6.33 -12.91 -3.00
CA ALA A 234 -7.45 -12.42 -2.20
C ALA A 234 -8.25 -11.37 -2.97
N ASP A 235 -9.58 -11.50 -2.92
CA ASP A 235 -10.50 -10.58 -3.60
C ASP A 235 -11.02 -9.46 -2.70
N ARG A 236 -10.82 -9.55 -1.39
CA ARG A 236 -11.21 -8.53 -0.42
C ARG A 236 -9.94 -7.98 0.20
N VAL A 237 -9.39 -6.94 -0.41
CA VAL A 237 -8.13 -6.33 0.03
C VAL A 237 -8.28 -4.83 0.20
N ALA A 238 -7.60 -4.29 1.20
CA ALA A 238 -7.36 -2.86 1.35
C ALA A 238 -5.85 -2.64 1.53
N ASP A 239 -5.32 -1.56 0.98
CA ASP A 239 -3.89 -1.27 1.03
C ASP A 239 -3.68 0.19 1.42
N SER A 240 -2.90 0.42 2.48
CA SER A 240 -2.67 1.77 2.99
C SER A 240 -1.90 2.64 2.00
N VAL A 241 -1.00 2.09 1.18
CA VAL A 241 -0.31 2.84 0.12
C VAL A 241 -1.31 3.35 -0.91
N VAL A 242 -2.27 2.50 -1.28
CA VAL A 242 -3.30 2.84 -2.26
C VAL A 242 -4.24 3.90 -1.69
N LEU A 243 -4.76 3.70 -0.48
CA LEU A 243 -5.67 4.63 0.17
C LEU A 243 -5.03 6.01 0.32
N VAL A 244 -3.81 6.08 0.85
CA VAL A 244 -3.07 7.34 1.06
C VAL A 244 -2.81 8.04 -0.27
N ALA A 245 -2.45 7.31 -1.32
CA ALA A 245 -2.23 7.91 -2.63
C ALA A 245 -3.55 8.35 -3.31
N GLN A 246 -4.66 7.64 -3.10
CA GLN A 246 -5.99 8.07 -3.55
C GLN A 246 -6.43 9.37 -2.88
N ALA A 247 -6.11 9.57 -1.60
CA ALA A 247 -6.38 10.82 -0.90
C ALA A 247 -5.66 12.03 -1.54
N ALA A 248 -4.43 11.83 -2.03
CA ALA A 248 -3.65 12.89 -2.67
C ALA A 248 -4.03 13.11 -4.15
N PHE A 249 -4.18 12.03 -4.92
CA PHE A 249 -4.28 12.12 -6.39
C PHE A 249 -5.65 11.79 -6.96
N GLY A 250 -6.59 11.33 -6.15
CA GLY A 250 -7.90 10.84 -6.59
C GLY A 250 -7.89 9.35 -6.91
N ARG A 251 -9.09 8.77 -7.04
CA ARG A 251 -9.27 7.33 -7.31
C ARG A 251 -9.12 6.97 -8.78
N ASP A 252 -9.47 7.88 -9.68
CA ASP A 252 -9.55 7.66 -11.14
C ASP A 252 -8.19 7.80 -11.85
N VAL A 253 -7.09 7.62 -11.13
CA VAL A 253 -5.72 7.71 -11.68
C VAL A 253 -5.16 6.32 -11.91
N ASP A 254 -4.78 6.02 -13.15
CA ASP A 254 -4.23 4.73 -13.56
C ASP A 254 -2.98 4.35 -12.75
N ARG A 255 -2.06 5.30 -12.57
CA ARG A 255 -0.82 5.12 -11.82
C ARG A 255 -0.53 6.35 -10.97
N PHE A 256 -0.36 6.13 -9.67
CA PHE A 256 -0.07 7.24 -8.78
C PHE A 256 1.31 7.86 -9.05
N PRO A 257 1.40 9.19 -9.19
CA PRO A 257 2.66 9.88 -9.40
C PRO A 257 3.64 9.72 -8.23
N ARG A 258 3.10 9.55 -7.01
CA ARG A 258 3.86 9.31 -5.78
C ARG A 258 3.11 8.31 -4.91
N ARG A 259 3.89 7.51 -4.18
CA ARG A 259 3.42 6.61 -3.12
C ARG A 259 4.17 6.96 -1.83
N TRP A 260 3.51 6.80 -0.69
CA TRP A 260 4.12 7.03 0.62
C TRP A 260 4.48 5.70 1.25
N GLY A 261 5.75 5.53 1.62
CA GLY A 261 6.17 4.41 2.45
C GLY A 261 5.65 4.57 3.88
N LEU A 262 5.56 3.46 4.61
CA LEU A 262 4.90 3.38 5.92
C LEU A 262 5.43 4.42 6.89
N LYS A 263 6.76 4.52 7.01
CA LYS A 263 7.43 5.53 7.83
C LYS A 263 6.95 6.96 7.53
N THR A 264 6.93 7.36 6.27
CA THR A 264 6.55 8.71 5.88
C THR A 264 5.05 8.94 6.09
N ALA A 265 4.22 7.96 5.73
CA ALA A 265 2.76 8.05 5.92
C ALA A 265 2.41 8.17 7.41
N CYS A 266 2.98 7.32 8.27
CA CYS A 266 2.76 7.38 9.71
C CYS A 266 3.23 8.71 10.31
N GLN A 267 4.39 9.21 9.89
CA GLN A 267 4.92 10.47 10.37
C GLN A 267 4.05 11.67 9.95
N GLU A 268 3.60 11.71 8.69
CA GLU A 268 2.86 12.84 8.13
C GLU A 268 1.38 12.85 8.57
N LEU A 269 0.73 11.69 8.71
CA LEU A 269 -0.72 11.61 8.97
C LEU A 269 -1.06 11.43 10.44
N ILE A 270 -0.30 10.61 11.17
CA ILE A 270 -0.60 10.26 12.58
C ILE A 270 0.50 10.71 13.56
N GLY A 271 1.57 11.33 13.07
CA GLY A 271 2.67 11.83 13.91
C GLY A 271 3.51 10.75 14.59
N VAL A 272 3.46 9.51 14.09
CA VAL A 272 4.15 8.36 14.70
C VAL A 272 5.43 8.02 13.93
N GLU A 273 6.54 7.90 14.65
CA GLU A 273 7.79 7.36 14.08
C GLU A 273 7.80 5.82 14.20
N VAL A 274 7.87 5.18 13.03
CA VAL A 274 8.10 3.73 12.86
C VAL A 274 9.39 3.51 12.08
N GLN A 275 9.91 2.28 12.06
CA GLN A 275 11.14 1.95 11.33
C GLN A 275 12.29 2.92 11.65
N ARG A 276 12.64 3.02 12.96
CA ARG A 276 13.69 3.92 13.43
C ARG A 276 14.98 3.71 12.65
N LYS A 277 15.71 4.81 12.39
CA LYS A 277 16.95 4.76 11.61
C LYS A 277 17.93 3.74 12.21
N ARG A 278 18.56 2.94 11.35
CA ARG A 278 19.56 1.90 11.69
C ARG A 278 19.02 0.73 12.52
N ALA A 279 17.71 0.64 12.75
CA ALA A 279 17.07 -0.57 13.24
C ALA A 279 16.58 -1.41 12.05
N ALA A 280 16.59 -2.73 12.21
CA ALA A 280 15.81 -3.61 11.36
C ALA A 280 14.32 -3.29 11.50
N HIS A 281 13.57 -3.59 10.46
CA HIS A 281 12.12 -3.60 10.48
C HIS A 281 11.63 -4.75 11.38
N ASP A 282 10.49 -4.54 12.00
CA ASP A 282 9.79 -5.54 12.78
C ASP A 282 8.41 -5.70 12.14
N PRO A 283 8.08 -6.87 11.56
CA PRO A 283 6.81 -7.03 10.86
C PRO A 283 5.60 -6.86 11.80
N LEU A 284 5.78 -7.06 13.11
CA LEU A 284 4.71 -6.76 14.07
C LEU A 284 4.50 -5.25 14.23
N GLU A 285 5.59 -4.47 14.31
CA GLU A 285 5.50 -3.00 14.33
C GLU A 285 4.83 -2.51 13.04
N ASP A 286 5.26 -3.03 11.89
CA ASP A 286 4.78 -2.55 10.59
C ASP A 286 3.30 -2.94 10.36
N ALA A 287 2.86 -4.13 10.78
CA ALA A 287 1.45 -4.52 10.76
C ALA A 287 0.59 -3.64 11.69
N LEU A 288 1.06 -3.35 12.92
CA LEU A 288 0.34 -2.48 13.85
C LEU A 288 0.30 -1.03 13.35
N ALA A 289 1.39 -0.52 12.82
CA ALA A 289 1.46 0.83 12.25
C ALA A 289 0.53 0.98 11.04
N THR A 290 0.50 -0.02 10.17
CA THR A 290 -0.42 -0.09 9.03
C THR A 290 -1.87 -0.06 9.50
N ARG A 291 -2.19 -0.82 10.56
CA ARG A 291 -3.51 -0.81 11.18
C ARG A 291 -3.89 0.60 11.65
N GLU A 292 -3.05 1.24 12.48
CA GLU A 292 -3.34 2.56 13.03
C GLU A 292 -3.48 3.62 11.93
N LEU A 293 -2.62 3.57 10.92
CA LEU A 293 -2.68 4.46 9.77
C LEU A 293 -4.03 4.35 9.04
N LEU A 294 -4.49 3.12 8.74
CA LEU A 294 -5.78 2.90 8.11
C LEU A 294 -6.96 3.32 8.99
N VAL A 295 -6.94 2.98 10.28
CA VAL A 295 -8.00 3.40 11.22
C VAL A 295 -8.11 4.93 11.22
N TRP A 296 -6.98 5.65 11.33
CA TRP A 296 -6.97 7.11 11.29
C TRP A 296 -7.52 7.65 9.97
N CYS A 297 -7.06 7.11 8.83
CA CYS A 297 -7.53 7.54 7.51
C CYS A 297 -9.04 7.37 7.34
N LEU A 298 -9.60 6.28 7.85
CA LEU A 298 -11.03 5.98 7.77
C LEU A 298 -11.86 6.90 8.69
N THR A 299 -11.36 7.21 9.88
CA THR A 299 -12.11 7.98 10.89
C THR A 299 -11.90 9.50 10.79
N HIS A 300 -10.90 9.96 10.03
CA HIS A 300 -10.56 11.38 9.84
C HIS A 300 -10.58 11.80 8.36
N PRO A 301 -11.71 11.62 7.63
CA PRO A 301 -11.75 11.86 6.19
C PRO A 301 -11.49 13.32 5.79
N GLU A 302 -11.88 14.29 6.62
CA GLU A 302 -11.65 15.71 6.35
C GLU A 302 -10.17 16.08 6.45
N GLN A 303 -9.49 15.58 7.48
CA GLN A 303 -8.06 15.76 7.71
C GLN A 303 -7.26 15.05 6.62
N LEU A 304 -7.64 13.82 6.26
CA LEU A 304 -7.02 13.08 5.16
C LEU A 304 -7.16 13.84 3.84
N ALA A 305 -8.34 14.41 3.55
CA ALA A 305 -8.56 15.20 2.34
C ALA A 305 -7.75 16.50 2.32
N LEU A 306 -7.61 17.17 3.47
CA LEU A 306 -6.75 18.36 3.60
C LEU A 306 -5.28 18.00 3.34
N TRP A 307 -4.77 16.99 4.05
CA TRP A 307 -3.43 16.48 3.86
C TRP A 307 -3.20 16.09 2.39
N GLY A 308 -4.15 15.40 1.76
CA GLY A 308 -4.04 14.96 0.36
C GLY A 308 -3.85 16.12 -0.61
N ARG A 309 -4.61 17.21 -0.45
CA ARG A 309 -4.44 18.43 -1.27
C ARG A 309 -3.07 19.06 -1.10
N GLU A 310 -2.59 19.15 0.14
CA GLU A 310 -1.27 19.72 0.44
C GLU A 310 -0.14 18.84 -0.10
N ALA A 311 -0.25 17.53 0.09
CA ALA A 311 0.69 16.53 -0.38
C ALA A 311 0.80 16.53 -1.92
N ARG A 312 -0.34 16.65 -2.62
CA ARG A 312 -0.39 16.81 -4.08
C ARG A 312 0.25 18.12 -4.52
N ARG A 313 -0.10 19.25 -3.91
CA ARG A 313 0.48 20.57 -4.23
C ARG A 313 2.01 20.54 -4.08
N LYS A 314 2.51 19.97 -2.98
CA LYS A 314 3.96 19.82 -2.76
C LYS A 314 4.61 18.97 -3.84
N TYR A 315 4.00 17.86 -4.22
CA TYR A 315 4.50 17.02 -5.32
C TYR A 315 4.55 17.76 -6.65
N GLU A 316 3.51 18.55 -6.99
CA GLU A 316 3.44 19.32 -8.24
C GLU A 316 4.55 20.37 -8.32
N ILE A 317 4.80 21.11 -7.23
CA ILE A 317 5.91 22.07 -7.14
C ILE A 317 7.26 21.36 -7.33
N GLU A 318 7.51 20.28 -6.59
CA GLU A 318 8.76 19.51 -6.71
C GLU A 318 8.94 18.91 -8.12
N ALA A 319 7.84 18.55 -8.79
CA ALA A 319 7.86 18.01 -10.15
C ALA A 319 8.21 19.10 -11.19
N GLU A 320 7.67 20.30 -11.03
CA GLU A 320 8.00 21.46 -11.87
C GLU A 320 9.48 21.83 -11.74
N GLU A 321 9.99 21.93 -10.52
CA GLU A 321 11.41 22.19 -10.29
C GLU A 321 12.32 21.10 -10.89
N ARG A 322 11.93 19.82 -10.79
CA ARG A 322 12.68 18.72 -11.42
C ARG A 322 12.72 18.86 -12.93
N ARG A 323 11.60 19.22 -13.57
CA ARG A 323 11.52 19.44 -15.02
C ARG A 323 12.40 20.61 -15.45
N GLU A 324 12.38 21.70 -14.70
CA GLU A 324 13.21 22.86 -15.00
C GLU A 324 14.72 22.56 -14.86
N ARG A 325 15.11 21.87 -13.77
CA ARG A 325 16.50 21.39 -13.61
C ARG A 325 16.94 20.49 -14.77
N GLN A 326 16.08 19.57 -15.21
CA GLN A 326 16.37 18.69 -16.35
C GLN A 326 16.47 19.47 -17.66
N ARG A 327 15.63 20.48 -17.87
CA ARG A 327 15.68 21.35 -19.05
C ARG A 327 16.98 22.13 -19.12
N ILE A 328 17.39 22.76 -18.03
CA ILE A 328 18.65 23.52 -17.94
C ILE A 328 19.84 22.58 -18.20
N GLU A 329 19.86 21.40 -17.60
CA GLU A 329 20.92 20.41 -17.80
C GLU A 329 20.98 19.93 -19.27
N ALA A 330 19.83 19.70 -19.91
CA ALA A 330 19.76 19.30 -21.31
C ALA A 330 20.28 20.40 -22.25
N LEU A 331 19.95 21.67 -21.97
CA LEU A 331 20.47 22.81 -22.73
C LEU A 331 22.00 22.92 -22.61
N LYS A 332 22.54 22.80 -21.39
CA LYS A 332 24.00 22.81 -21.17
C LYS A 332 24.71 21.70 -21.93
N ARG A 333 24.17 20.48 -21.92
CA ARG A 333 24.72 19.36 -22.68
C ARG A 333 24.65 19.58 -24.19
N ALA A 334 23.58 20.20 -24.69
CA ALA A 334 23.45 20.52 -26.10
C ALA A 334 24.46 21.61 -26.54
N GLU A 335 24.65 22.65 -25.74
CA GLU A 335 25.66 23.70 -25.98
C GLU A 335 27.09 23.14 -25.95
N GLU A 336 27.40 22.30 -24.97
CA GLU A 336 28.70 21.63 -24.89
C GLU A 336 28.95 20.72 -26.10
N LYS A 337 27.95 19.93 -26.50
CA LYS A 337 28.04 19.10 -27.70
C LYS A 337 28.29 19.93 -28.95
N LYS A 338 27.56 21.04 -29.13
CA LYS A 338 27.75 21.95 -30.27
C LYS A 338 29.16 22.55 -30.29
N ARG A 339 29.68 22.96 -29.13
CA ARG A 339 31.05 23.49 -29.01
C ARG A 339 32.10 22.45 -29.43
N LEU A 340 31.93 21.19 -28.99
CA LEU A 340 32.84 20.10 -29.36
C LEU A 340 32.76 19.76 -30.85
N GLU A 341 31.57 19.80 -31.46
CA GLU A 341 31.38 19.63 -32.90
C GLU A 341 32.09 20.76 -33.68
N GLU A 342 31.91 22.02 -33.28
CA GLU A 342 32.58 23.18 -33.87
C GLU A 342 34.12 23.10 -33.73
N GLU A 343 34.64 22.67 -32.57
CA GLU A 343 36.09 22.46 -32.34
C GLU A 343 36.65 21.36 -33.24
N ALA A 344 35.94 20.23 -33.38
CA ALA A 344 36.34 19.13 -34.24
C ALA A 344 36.34 19.50 -35.73
N GLU A 345 35.33 20.26 -36.20
CA GLU A 345 35.28 20.79 -37.56
C GLU A 345 36.44 21.75 -37.84
N ALA A 346 36.74 22.65 -36.89
CA ALA A 346 37.86 23.58 -37.02
C ALA A 346 39.22 22.87 -37.07
N GLU A 347 39.40 21.79 -36.30
CA GLU A 347 40.60 20.96 -36.32
C GLU A 347 40.76 20.19 -37.64
N ALA A 348 39.66 19.60 -38.14
CA ALA A 348 39.65 18.91 -39.44
C ALA A 348 40.00 19.87 -40.59
N ALA A 349 39.45 21.09 -40.58
CA ALA A 349 39.75 22.12 -41.58
C ALA A 349 41.24 22.53 -41.57
N LYS A 350 41.85 22.68 -40.38
CA LYS A 350 43.29 22.95 -40.24
C LYS A 350 44.14 21.79 -40.78
N GLY A 351 43.79 20.55 -40.46
CA GLY A 351 44.49 19.37 -40.96
C GLY A 351 44.48 19.28 -42.49
N MET A 352 43.35 19.62 -43.11
CA MET A 352 43.21 19.61 -44.57
C MET A 352 44.05 20.71 -45.24
N LEU A 353 44.15 21.89 -44.63
CA LEU A 353 44.97 22.99 -45.15
C LEU A 353 46.47 22.65 -45.14
N VAL A 354 46.93 21.95 -44.10
CA VAL A 354 48.33 21.48 -43.99
C VAL A 354 48.62 20.39 -45.03
N ALA A 355 47.68 19.48 -45.28
CA ALA A 355 47.85 18.42 -46.27
C ALA A 355 47.89 18.93 -47.72
N VAL A 356 47.24 20.07 -48.03
CA VAL A 356 47.28 20.71 -49.36
C VAL A 356 48.54 21.56 -49.56
N ALA A 357 49.21 21.94 -48.47
CA ALA A 357 50.45 22.73 -48.50
C ALA A 357 51.74 21.87 -48.58
N MET A 358 51.62 20.55 -48.45
CA MET A 358 52.68 19.55 -48.69
C MET A 358 52.51 18.95 -50.09
#